data_AF-A0A8S9LNA8-F1
#
_entry.id   AF-A0A8S9LNA8-F1
#
_cell.length_a   1.000
_cell.length_b   1.000
_cell.length_c   1.000
_cell.angle_alpha   90.00
_cell.angle_beta   90.00
_cell.angle_gamma   90.00
#
_symmetry.space_group_name_H-M   'P 1'
#
loop_
_entity.id
_entity.type
_entity.pdbx_description
1 polymer ?
#
loop_
_entity_poly.entity_id
_entity_poly.type
_entity_poly.pdbx_seq_one_letter_code
_entity_poly.pdbx_strand_id
1 'polypeptide(L)'
;MVYIYSGLDDLAAACKAMEGVEVINGLGCKMSCSSYKISYVLDTEDFFHRKKKQKKKSESLAQDKSSSQQCNLYRIERFHNLYK
;
A
#
# COMPACT_ATOMS: atom_id res chain seq x y z
N MET A 1 -26.73 -5.07 -3.32
CA MET A 1 -25.83 -6.18 -3.68
C MET A 1 -25.16 -5.82 -4.99
N VAL A 2 -24.00 -5.16 -4.94
CA VAL A 2 -23.25 -4.77 -6.13
C VAL A 2 -22.40 -5.98 -6.53
N TYR A 3 -22.73 -6.57 -7.69
CA TYR A 3 -22.02 -7.69 -8.26
C TYR A 3 -20.63 -7.25 -8.71
N ILE A 4 -19.57 -7.83 -8.14
CA ILE A 4 -18.21 -7.74 -8.69
C ILE A 4 -17.89 -9.13 -9.25
N TYR A 5 -18.13 -9.31 -10.55
CA TYR A 5 -17.63 -10.45 -11.31
C TYR A 5 -16.85 -9.98 -12.54
N SER A 6 -16.20 -8.82 -12.41
CA SER A 6 -15.18 -8.33 -13.34
C SER A 6 -13.81 -8.60 -12.73
N GLY A 7 -13.19 -9.70 -13.13
CA GLY A 7 -11.75 -9.94 -12.94
C GLY A 7 -11.35 -10.67 -11.65
N LEU A 8 -11.54 -11.99 -11.59
CA LEU A 8 -10.85 -12.84 -10.61
C LEU A 8 -9.32 -12.59 -10.62
N ASP A 9 -8.77 -12.32 -11.80
CA ASP A 9 -7.36 -11.98 -12.01
C ASP A 9 -7.00 -10.60 -11.44
N ASP A 10 -7.88 -9.60 -11.54
CA ASP A 10 -7.67 -8.26 -10.99
C ASP A 10 -7.67 -8.28 -9.46
N LEU A 11 -8.58 -9.06 -8.87
CA LEU A 11 -8.60 -9.28 -7.43
C LEU A 11 -7.36 -10.05 -6.97
N ALA A 12 -6.94 -11.08 -7.71
CA ALA A 12 -5.74 -11.83 -7.42
C ALA A 12 -4.48 -10.95 -7.51
N ALA A 13 -4.39 -10.11 -8.53
CA ALA A 13 -3.33 -9.13 -8.72
C ALA A 13 -3.29 -8.14 -7.54
N ALA A 14 -4.43 -7.55 -7.18
CA ALA A 14 -4.57 -6.66 -6.03
C ALA A 14 -4.15 -7.34 -4.72
N CYS A 15 -4.63 -8.56 -4.46
CA CYS A 15 -4.23 -9.35 -3.30
C CYS A 15 -2.71 -9.60 -3.27
N LYS A 16 -2.09 -9.96 -4.40
CA LYS A 16 -0.64 -10.14 -4.52
C LYS A 16 0.14 -8.85 -4.28
N ALA A 17 -0.38 -7.68 -4.66
CA ALA A 17 0.28 -6.42 -4.39
C ALA A 17 0.08 -5.91 -2.96
N MET A 18 -0.99 -6.33 -2.28
CA MET A 18 -1.20 -6.06 -0.86
C MET A 18 -0.40 -7.01 0.06
N GLU A 19 0.22 -8.05 -0.49
CA GLU A 19 1.08 -8.99 0.25
C GLU A 19 2.19 -8.25 1.00
N GLY A 20 2.24 -8.44 2.33
CA GLY A 20 3.23 -7.82 3.22
C GLY A 20 3.04 -6.33 3.49
N VAL A 21 1.88 -5.76 3.16
CA VAL A 21 1.49 -4.40 3.57
C VAL A 21 0.87 -4.43 4.96
N GLU A 22 1.34 -3.55 5.84
CA GLU A 22 0.75 -3.26 7.15
C GLU A 22 -0.20 -2.07 7.00
N VAL A 23 -1.43 -2.19 7.51
CA VAL A 23 -2.41 -1.10 7.56
C VAL A 23 -2.35 -0.45 8.93
N ILE A 24 -2.13 0.86 8.97
CA ILE A 24 -2.09 1.63 10.21
C ILE A 24 -3.30 2.55 10.21
N ASN A 25 -4.19 2.35 11.20
CA ASN A 25 -5.33 3.23 11.39
C ASN A 25 -4.83 4.60 11.88
N GLY A 26 -4.97 5.61 11.03
CA GLY A 26 -4.59 7.00 11.29
C GLY A 26 -5.76 7.95 11.14
N LEU A 27 -6.90 7.46 10.64
CA LEU A 27 -8.08 8.25 10.38
C LEU A 27 -8.75 8.69 11.68
N GLY A 28 -8.81 10.00 11.89
CA GLY A 28 -9.49 10.60 13.03
C GLY A 28 -11.00 10.54 12.85
N CYS A 29 -11.70 10.12 13.90
CA CYS A 29 -13.16 10.12 13.95
C CYS A 29 -13.66 10.99 15.13
N LYS A 30 -14.72 11.77 14.89
CA LYS A 30 -15.47 12.48 15.94
C LYS A 30 -16.85 11.85 16.09
N MET A 31 -17.18 11.44 17.31
CA MET A 31 -18.51 10.89 17.64
C MET A 31 -19.40 11.98 18.23
N SER A 32 -20.60 12.14 17.69
CA SER A 32 -21.64 12.98 18.27
C SER A 32 -22.64 12.12 19.04
N CYS A 33 -22.73 12.33 20.35
CA CYS A 33 -23.64 11.59 21.23
C CYS A 33 -25.11 12.00 21.04
N SER A 34 -25.38 13.25 20.64
CA SER A 34 -26.75 13.74 20.44
C SER A 34 -27.39 13.25 19.15
N SER A 35 -26.58 12.98 18.12
CA SER A 35 -27.06 12.53 16.80
C SER A 35 -26.70 11.09 16.49
N TYR A 36 -25.94 10.42 17.37
CA TYR A 36 -25.40 9.07 17.16
C TYR A 36 -24.64 8.92 15.83
N LYS A 37 -24.05 10.01 15.33
CA LYS A 37 -23.27 10.04 14.08
C LYS A 37 -21.78 10.07 14.36
N ILE A 38 -21.02 9.48 13.45
CA ILE A 38 -19.57 9.58 13.39
C ILE A 38 -19.21 10.46 12.19
N SER A 39 -18.29 11.40 12.37
CA SER A 39 -17.79 12.26 11.32
C SER A 39 -16.28 12.12 11.21
N TYR A 40 -15.79 12.06 9.97
CA TYR A 40 -14.35 12.03 9.70
C TYR A 40 -13.72 13.39 9.99
N VAL A 41 -12.50 13.35 10.55
CA VAL A 41 -11.66 14.53 10.67
C VAL A 41 -10.94 14.72 9.33
N LEU A 42 -11.11 15.91 8.74
CA LEU A 42 -10.43 16.26 7.50
C LEU A 42 -8.91 16.23 7.68
N ASP A 43 -8.21 15.96 6.58
CA ASP A 43 -6.75 15.86 6.53
C ASP A 43 -6.16 14.73 7.41
N THR A 44 -6.99 13.75 7.82
CA THR A 44 -6.54 12.50 8.45
C THR A 44 -6.92 11.32 7.57
N GLU A 45 -6.04 10.33 7.47
CA GLU A 45 -6.21 9.17 6.59
C GLU A 45 -5.56 7.95 7.23
N ASP A 46 -5.92 6.76 6.76
CA ASP A 46 -5.19 5.54 7.07
C ASP A 46 -3.96 5.42 6.18
N PHE A 47 -2.88 4.83 6.71
CA PHE A 47 -1.63 4.71 5.98
C PHE A 47 -1.24 3.25 5.77
N PHE A 48 -0.84 2.93 4.55
CA PHE A 48 -0.30 1.62 4.19
C PHE A 48 1.23 1.65 4.26
N HIS A 49 1.80 0.82 5.13
CA HIS A 49 3.24 0.69 5.31
C HIS A 49 3.75 -0.63 4.74
N ARG A 50 4.86 -0.61 4.01
CA ARG A 50 5.54 -1.83 3.55
C ARG A 50 7.02 -1.78 3.89
N LYS A 51 7.43 -2.63 4.84
CA LYS A 51 8.83 -2.75 5.23
C LYS A 51 9.66 -3.16 4.01
N LYS A 52 10.76 -2.45 3.75
CA LYS A 52 11.74 -2.89 2.73
C LYS A 52 12.31 -4.23 3.18
N LYS A 53 12.20 -5.25 2.33
CA LYS A 53 12.88 -6.53 2.54
C LYS A 53 14.37 -6.23 2.58
N GLN A 54 15.00 -6.40 3.74
CA GLN A 54 16.45 -6.30 3.88
C GLN A 54 17.04 -7.34 2.92
N LYS A 55 17.77 -6.90 1.90
CA LYS A 55 18.56 -7.84 1.09
C LYS A 55 19.59 -8.41 2.05
N LYS A 56 19.56 -9.74 2.29
CA LYS A 56 20.68 -10.40 2.95
C LYS A 56 21.92 -9.98 2.18
N LYS A 57 22.86 -9.34 2.87
CA LYS A 57 24.13 -8.91 2.29
C LYS A 57 24.86 -10.21 1.93
N SER A 58 24.72 -10.67 0.69
CA SER A 58 25.70 -11.61 0.16
C SER A 58 27.03 -10.87 0.19
N GLU A 59 28.05 -11.51 0.72
CA GLU A 59 29.42 -11.01 0.75
C GLU A 59 29.96 -10.93 -0.68
N SER A 60 29.45 -10.00 -1.48
CA SER A 60 29.98 -9.67 -2.79
C SER A 60 29.75 -8.19 -3.03
N LEU A 61 30.72 -7.42 -2.55
CA LEU A 61 31.19 -6.13 -3.05
C LEU A 61 30.19 -4.96 -3.12
N ALA A 62 30.71 -3.82 -2.69
CA ALA A 62 30.08 -2.51 -2.77
C ALA A 62 29.68 -2.12 -4.20
N GLN A 63 28.82 -1.08 -4.30
CA GLN A 63 28.21 -0.44 -5.49
C GLN A 63 26.75 -0.90 -5.70
N ASP A 64 25.70 -0.07 -5.71
CA ASP A 64 25.57 1.32 -6.13
C ASP A 64 24.43 2.03 -5.38
N LYS A 65 24.66 3.27 -4.92
CA LYS A 65 23.59 4.15 -4.42
C LYS A 65 22.66 4.66 -5.54
N SER A 66 23.12 4.64 -6.79
CA SER A 66 22.33 4.92 -8.02
C SER A 66 21.17 3.94 -8.22
N SER A 67 21.35 2.66 -7.83
CA SER A 67 20.33 1.62 -7.97
C SER A 67 19.07 1.86 -7.14
N SER A 68 19.16 2.68 -6.07
CA SER A 68 18.06 2.87 -5.13
C SER A 68 16.89 3.68 -5.72
N GLN A 69 17.19 4.66 -6.57
CA GLN A 69 16.19 5.46 -7.26
C GLN A 69 15.59 4.68 -8.42
N GLN A 70 16.41 4.01 -9.24
CA GLN A 70 15.93 3.13 -10.32
C GLN A 70 15.08 1.97 -9.78
N CYS A 71 15.42 1.36 -8.65
CA CYS A 71 14.61 0.29 -8.08
C CYS A 71 13.30 0.81 -7.45
N ASN A 72 13.26 2.06 -6.98
CA ASN A 72 12.00 2.70 -6.57
C ASN A 72 11.12 2.99 -7.79
N LEU A 73 11.67 3.50 -8.88
CA LEU A 73 10.94 3.74 -10.13
C LEU A 73 10.38 2.44 -10.69
N TYR A 74 11.18 1.36 -10.76
CA TYR A 74 10.70 0.03 -11.15
C TYR A 74 9.58 -0.48 -10.23
N ARG A 75 9.65 -0.22 -8.92
CA ARG A 75 8.59 -0.60 -7.97
C ARG A 75 7.30 0.18 -8.20
N ILE A 76 7.41 1.48 -8.50
CA ILE A 76 6.27 2.35 -8.82
C ILE A 76 5.64 1.93 -10.15
N GLU A 77 6.45 1.70 -11.18
CA GLU A 77 5.98 1.20 -12.48
C GLU A 77 5.30 -0.17 -12.36
N ARG A 78 5.89 -1.09 -11.59
CA ARG A 78 5.27 -2.40 -11.33
C ARG A 78 3.94 -2.26 -10.61
N PHE A 79 3.79 -1.30 -9.70
CA PHE A 79 2.53 -1.03 -9.04
C PHE A 79 1.51 -0.46 -10.04
N HIS A 80 1.88 0.52 -10.86
CA HIS A 80 0.98 1.10 -11.87
C HIS A 80 0.53 0.07 -12.93
N ASN A 81 1.41 -0.84 -13.34
CA ASN A 81 1.08 -1.89 -14.31
C ASN A 81 0.15 -2.98 -13.74
N LEU A 82 -0.10 -3.00 -12.43
CA LEU A 82 -1.03 -3.93 -11.80
C LEU A 82 -2.49 -3.43 -11.86
N TYR A 83 -2.69 -2.12 -12.02
CA TYR A 83 -4.02 -1.48 -12.03
C TYR A 83 -4.34 -0.86 -13.40
N LYS A 84 -3.73 -1.37 -14.46
CA LYS A 84 -4.00 -1.01 -15.87
C LYS A 84 -4.89 -2.06 -16.50
#